data_AF-A0AAW0MEL5-F1
#
_entry.id   AF-A0AAW0MEL5-F1
#
_cell.length_a   1.000
_cell.length_b   1.000
_cell.length_c   1.000
_cell.angle_alpha   90.00
_cell.angle_beta   90.00
_cell.angle_gamma   90.00
#
_symmetry.space_group_name_H-M   'P 1'
#
loop_
_entity.id
_entity.type
_entity.pdbx_description
1 polymer ?
#
loop_
_entity_poly.entity_id
_entity_poly.type
_entity_poly.pdbx_seq_one_letter_code
_entity_poly.pdbx_strand_id
1 'polypeptide(L)'
;MDPQTAKVVLSLDAEAVDLLKEGINFKKNPEDNKCYIIYKSEDSYRACKNQCKHQGGQFVKDIEDLDGSTVKCTKHNWKLNVSTMKYVNPPDSFMQDELEVEVMEDGGLQLVELNPEDPWLSDPRETLELQPGEVQVTYLTHACMELKLGSCKFLFDPWLQGPAFARGWWLMHEPPADWRERLCGADLIYISHMHSDHLSYPSLEVLSKKRPDMPIYVGDTSRPVFWYLKQSKVKLTNINVVPFGIWQNVNEHLRFMILMDGVHPEMDTCIIVQYKGHMILNTVDCTRPNGGRLPQNVALMMSDFAGGASGFPMTFYGGKYTDSWKAEFIKNERKKLLNYKASLVKTLQPKVYCPFAGYFVEAHPSDRIIFNVTFSLCLLLQIHKETNTKNSAADLNALINKRAPEVLTWTPVPGAVLDLGLALRDPTDSQAVSVPVQTKVYKDNWAFDVYVNEQNKAVSADIFSYRDWIPFYYSWAGFKDYNLVVRVIETKDDFEPLPGGYDYLVDFSDLTFPVKRPSREHSYLELKNRVEQDQQRPRRLSPQVLEPLSDQPPAAETGLGPVFGESAIQRV
;
A
#
# COMPACT_ATOMS: atom_id res chain seq x y z
N MET A 1 -23.64 -6.13 26.41
CA MET A 1 -23.41 -7.07 25.29
C MET A 1 -24.78 -7.23 24.66
N ASP A 2 -25.08 -6.44 23.63
CA ASP A 2 -26.20 -6.85 22.78
C ASP A 2 -25.75 -8.12 22.04
N PRO A 3 -26.66 -9.08 21.79
CA PRO A 3 -26.31 -10.33 21.15
C PRO A 3 -25.82 -10.07 19.73
N GLN A 4 -24.81 -10.82 19.31
CA GLN A 4 -24.34 -10.94 17.93
C GLN A 4 -25.54 -10.92 16.98
N THR A 5 -25.63 -9.90 16.12
CA THR A 5 -26.79 -9.78 15.23
C THR A 5 -26.59 -10.71 14.04
N ALA A 6 -27.34 -11.81 14.04
CA ALA A 6 -27.43 -12.71 12.91
C ALA A 6 -28.43 -12.12 11.90
N LYS A 7 -28.03 -12.03 10.64
CA LYS A 7 -28.91 -11.59 9.56
C LYS A 7 -29.01 -12.68 8.50
N VAL A 8 -30.22 -13.13 8.23
CA VAL A 8 -30.49 -13.98 7.06
C VAL A 8 -30.29 -13.13 5.81
N VAL A 9 -29.34 -13.55 4.97
CA VAL A 9 -28.95 -12.84 3.74
C VAL A 9 -29.47 -13.50 2.48
N LEU A 10 -29.90 -14.76 2.57
CA LEU A 10 -30.60 -15.50 1.52
C LEU A 10 -31.42 -16.62 2.17
N SER A 11 -32.65 -16.82 1.69
CA SER A 11 -33.47 -18.00 2.02
C SER A 11 -33.86 -18.73 0.74
N LEU A 12 -33.74 -20.05 0.75
CA LEU A 12 -34.18 -20.95 -0.31
C LEU A 12 -35.21 -21.92 0.27
N ASP A 13 -36.31 -22.15 -0.43
CA ASP A 13 -37.27 -23.20 -0.10
C ASP A 13 -36.73 -24.59 -0.51
N ALA A 14 -37.40 -25.64 -0.05
CA ALA A 14 -36.99 -27.02 -0.32
C ALA A 14 -36.86 -27.32 -1.82
N GLU A 15 -37.78 -26.82 -2.65
CA GLU A 15 -37.72 -27.01 -4.11
C GLU A 15 -36.48 -26.34 -4.72
N ALA A 16 -36.15 -25.12 -4.30
CA ALA A 16 -34.95 -24.43 -4.75
C ALA A 16 -33.64 -25.09 -4.27
N VAL A 17 -33.68 -25.74 -3.10
CA VAL A 17 -32.57 -26.53 -2.53
C VAL A 17 -32.36 -27.83 -3.31
N ASP A 18 -33.44 -28.53 -3.67
CA ASP A 18 -33.40 -29.75 -4.49
C ASP A 18 -32.81 -29.49 -5.89
N LEU A 19 -33.02 -28.29 -6.42
CA LEU A 19 -32.45 -27.84 -7.69
C LEU A 19 -30.96 -27.46 -7.62
N LEU A 20 -30.34 -27.45 -6.42
CA LEU A 20 -28.90 -27.21 -6.28
C LEU A 20 -28.12 -28.42 -6.81
N LYS A 21 -27.22 -28.14 -7.78
CA LYS A 21 -26.32 -29.13 -8.36
C LYS A 21 -25.16 -29.41 -7.41
N GLU A 22 -24.57 -30.59 -7.53
CA GLU A 22 -23.30 -30.89 -6.85
C GLU A 22 -22.22 -29.88 -7.29
N GLY A 23 -21.44 -29.38 -6.32
CA GLY A 23 -20.44 -28.33 -6.53
C GLY A 23 -21.01 -26.90 -6.44
N ILE A 24 -20.50 -26.00 -7.29
CA ILE A 24 -20.77 -24.55 -7.20
C ILE A 24 -22.14 -24.15 -7.75
N ASN A 25 -22.91 -23.41 -6.95
CA ASN A 25 -24.18 -22.80 -7.33
C ASN A 25 -24.17 -21.30 -7.03
N PHE A 26 -24.59 -20.48 -8.01
CA PHE A 26 -24.80 -19.04 -7.80
C PHE A 26 -26.28 -18.76 -7.58
N LYS A 27 -26.62 -18.10 -6.47
CA LYS A 27 -28.00 -17.73 -6.13
C LYS A 27 -28.08 -16.25 -5.80
N LYS A 28 -29.13 -15.59 -6.28
CA LYS A 28 -29.39 -14.18 -5.99
C LYS A 28 -30.50 -14.07 -4.96
N ASN A 29 -30.34 -13.17 -4.00
CA ASN A 29 -31.44 -12.77 -3.15
C ASN A 29 -32.39 -11.87 -3.98
N PRO A 30 -33.68 -12.21 -4.13
CA PRO A 30 -34.65 -11.41 -4.87
C PRO A 30 -34.86 -10.00 -4.31
N GLU A 31 -34.66 -9.80 -3.00
CA GLU A 31 -34.93 -8.54 -2.32
C GLU A 31 -33.86 -7.48 -2.61
N ASP A 32 -32.57 -7.85 -2.52
CA ASP A 32 -31.46 -6.92 -2.65
C ASP A 32 -30.57 -7.16 -3.88
N ASN A 33 -30.93 -8.15 -4.72
CA ASN A 33 -30.20 -8.58 -5.92
C ASN A 33 -28.74 -8.99 -5.68
N LYS A 34 -28.30 -9.18 -4.43
CA LYS A 34 -26.95 -9.67 -4.16
C LYS A 34 -26.83 -11.14 -4.49
N CYS A 35 -25.66 -11.51 -4.99
CA CYS A 35 -25.35 -12.86 -5.40
C CYS A 35 -24.50 -13.55 -4.32
N TYR A 36 -24.79 -14.82 -4.09
CA TYR A 36 -24.16 -15.71 -3.13
C TYR A 36 -23.70 -16.97 -3.85
N ILE A 37 -22.64 -17.58 -3.33
CA ILE A 37 -22.08 -18.83 -3.84
C ILE A 37 -22.38 -19.89 -2.79
N ILE A 38 -23.03 -20.97 -3.20
CA ILE A 38 -23.30 -22.15 -2.39
C ILE A 38 -22.54 -23.31 -3.01
N TYR A 39 -21.64 -23.92 -2.24
CA TYR A 39 -20.97 -25.16 -2.59
C TYR A 39 -21.69 -26.32 -1.90
N LYS A 40 -22.23 -27.23 -2.70
CA LYS A 40 -22.89 -28.46 -2.23
C LYS A 40 -21.94 -29.64 -2.41
N SER A 41 -21.75 -30.43 -1.35
CA SER A 41 -20.98 -31.67 -1.38
C SER A 41 -21.76 -32.77 -0.66
N GLU A 42 -22.01 -33.94 -1.24
CA GLU A 42 -22.73 -35.11 -0.69
C GLU A 42 -23.85 -34.77 0.35
N ASP A 43 -23.52 -34.44 1.61
CA ASP A 43 -24.46 -34.05 2.67
C ASP A 43 -24.16 -32.70 3.39
N SER A 44 -23.36 -31.81 2.80
CA SER A 44 -22.98 -30.53 3.41
C SER A 44 -23.04 -29.35 2.45
N TYR A 45 -23.21 -28.17 3.03
CA TYR A 45 -23.24 -26.91 2.32
C TYR A 45 -22.19 -25.96 2.91
N ARG A 46 -21.47 -25.27 2.04
CA ARG A 46 -20.66 -24.11 2.40
C ARG A 46 -21.13 -22.93 1.57
N ALA A 47 -21.09 -21.73 2.14
CA ALA A 47 -21.57 -20.57 1.42
C ALA A 47 -20.75 -19.31 1.69
N CYS A 48 -20.70 -18.43 0.71
CA CYS A 48 -20.11 -17.11 0.86
C CYS A 48 -20.81 -16.08 -0.04
N LYS A 49 -20.57 -14.80 0.23
CA LYS A 49 -20.98 -13.73 -0.69
C LYS A 49 -20.22 -13.85 -2.01
N ASN A 50 -20.87 -13.59 -3.14
CA ASN A 50 -20.20 -13.48 -4.44
C ASN A 50 -19.45 -12.14 -4.57
N GLN A 51 -18.50 -11.94 -3.66
CA GLN A 51 -17.67 -10.75 -3.56
C GLN A 51 -16.29 -11.16 -3.05
N CYS A 52 -15.30 -11.12 -3.92
CA CYS A 52 -13.92 -11.43 -3.62
C CYS A 52 -13.39 -10.53 -2.49
N LYS A 53 -12.84 -11.14 -1.46
CA LYS A 53 -12.28 -10.47 -0.29
C LYS A 53 -11.14 -9.51 -0.63
N HIS A 54 -10.32 -9.81 -1.64
CA HIS A 54 -9.25 -8.94 -2.16
C HIS A 54 -9.74 -7.51 -2.48
N GLN A 55 -10.42 -7.28 -3.60
CA GLN A 55 -10.86 -5.93 -4.01
C GLN A 55 -12.33 -5.88 -4.43
N GLY A 56 -13.15 -6.76 -3.84
CA GLY A 56 -14.61 -6.75 -4.04
C GLY A 56 -15.06 -7.08 -5.46
N GLY A 57 -14.24 -7.76 -6.26
CA GLY A 57 -14.66 -8.27 -7.57
C GLY A 57 -15.68 -9.40 -7.45
N GLN A 58 -16.56 -9.57 -8.43
CA GLN A 58 -17.45 -10.73 -8.46
C GLN A 58 -16.69 -11.96 -8.96
N PHE A 59 -17.06 -13.12 -8.44
CA PHE A 59 -16.60 -14.40 -8.95
C PHE A 59 -17.52 -14.90 -10.06
N VAL A 60 -16.89 -15.57 -11.02
CA VAL A 60 -17.53 -16.33 -12.09
C VAL A 60 -16.98 -17.75 -12.07
N LYS A 61 -17.74 -18.70 -12.63
CA LYS A 61 -17.25 -20.07 -12.81
C LYS A 61 -15.96 -20.03 -13.64
N ASP A 62 -14.91 -20.69 -13.17
CA ASP A 62 -13.67 -20.76 -13.94
C ASP A 62 -13.79 -21.87 -15.00
N ILE A 63 -13.35 -21.57 -16.23
CA ILE A 63 -13.39 -22.56 -17.32
C ILE A 63 -12.30 -23.62 -17.17
N GLU A 64 -11.28 -23.33 -16.36
CA GLU A 64 -10.17 -24.22 -16.01
C GLU A 64 -10.44 -25.00 -14.71
N ASP A 65 -11.67 -24.90 -14.18
CA ASP A 65 -12.11 -25.61 -12.97
C ASP A 65 -12.31 -27.10 -13.27
N LEU A 66 -11.24 -27.88 -13.10
CA LEU A 66 -11.27 -29.33 -13.32
C LEU A 66 -11.93 -30.10 -12.18
N ASP A 67 -11.97 -29.52 -10.97
CA ASP A 67 -12.49 -30.17 -9.76
C ASP A 67 -13.90 -29.69 -9.35
N GLY A 68 -14.46 -28.71 -10.06
CA GLY A 68 -15.82 -28.21 -9.84
C GLY A 68 -15.98 -27.36 -8.58
N SER A 69 -14.86 -26.93 -7.99
CA SER A 69 -14.81 -26.23 -6.70
C SER A 69 -14.18 -24.84 -6.79
N THR A 70 -13.69 -24.44 -7.96
CA THR A 70 -12.93 -23.21 -8.14
C THR A 70 -13.69 -22.13 -8.92
N VAL A 71 -13.76 -20.93 -8.35
CA VAL A 71 -14.31 -19.73 -9.02
C VAL A 71 -13.23 -18.68 -9.25
N LYS A 72 -13.35 -17.89 -10.31
CA LYS A 72 -12.38 -16.86 -10.70
C LYS A 72 -12.94 -15.46 -10.53
N CYS A 73 -12.19 -14.59 -9.86
CA CYS A 73 -12.51 -13.18 -9.67
C CYS A 73 -12.37 -12.42 -11.00
N THR A 74 -13.42 -11.68 -11.36
CA THR A 74 -13.49 -10.90 -12.60
C THR A 74 -12.58 -9.67 -12.64
N LYS A 75 -12.06 -9.22 -11.49
CA LYS A 75 -11.18 -8.04 -11.44
C LYS A 75 -9.70 -8.38 -11.65
N HIS A 76 -9.19 -9.41 -10.98
CA HIS A 76 -7.74 -9.68 -10.90
C HIS A 76 -7.39 -11.15 -11.18
N ASN A 77 -8.36 -11.98 -11.60
CA ASN A 77 -8.16 -13.41 -11.90
C ASN A 77 -7.68 -14.28 -10.73
N TRP A 78 -7.81 -13.77 -9.49
CA TRP A 78 -7.64 -14.58 -8.29
C TRP A 78 -8.72 -15.66 -8.26
N LYS A 79 -8.30 -16.89 -7.96
CA LYS A 79 -9.17 -18.05 -7.91
C LYS A 79 -9.42 -18.43 -6.46
N LEU A 80 -10.68 -18.69 -6.12
CA LEU A 80 -11.13 -19.12 -4.81
C LEU A 80 -11.61 -20.57 -4.94
N ASN A 81 -11.07 -21.46 -4.12
CA ASN A 81 -11.63 -22.77 -3.91
C ASN A 81 -12.76 -22.65 -2.88
N VAL A 82 -14.01 -22.81 -3.31
CA VAL A 82 -15.21 -22.58 -2.50
C VAL A 82 -15.45 -23.72 -1.51
N SER A 83 -14.92 -24.92 -1.77
CA SER A 83 -15.03 -26.05 -0.83
C SER A 83 -14.13 -25.90 0.39
N THR A 84 -13.10 -25.04 0.32
CA THR A 84 -12.16 -24.75 1.41
C THR A 84 -12.21 -23.30 1.90
N MET A 85 -12.82 -22.39 1.13
CA MET A 85 -12.76 -20.93 1.26
C MET A 85 -11.35 -20.33 1.17
N LYS A 86 -10.40 -21.08 0.59
CA LYS A 86 -9.01 -20.64 0.40
C LYS A 86 -8.77 -20.17 -1.02
N TYR A 87 -8.02 -19.08 -1.16
CA TYR A 87 -7.56 -18.64 -2.48
C TYR A 87 -6.44 -19.56 -2.97
N VAL A 88 -6.53 -19.95 -4.23
CA VAL A 88 -5.60 -20.86 -4.91
C VAL A 88 -4.41 -20.09 -5.48
N ASN A 89 -4.65 -18.86 -5.92
CA ASN A 89 -3.62 -17.95 -6.42
C ASN A 89 -3.88 -16.51 -5.95
N PRO A 90 -2.96 -15.93 -5.17
CA PRO A 90 -1.80 -16.57 -4.55
C PRO A 90 -2.20 -17.61 -3.47
N PRO A 91 -1.49 -18.74 -3.36
CA PRO A 91 -1.69 -19.70 -2.26
C PRO A 91 -1.28 -19.06 -0.92
N ASP A 92 -1.82 -19.59 0.18
CA ASP A 92 -1.53 -19.16 1.56
C ASP A 92 -1.78 -17.67 1.84
N SER A 93 -2.73 -17.08 1.12
CA SER A 93 -3.24 -15.73 1.41
C SER A 93 -4.32 -15.78 2.50
N PHE A 94 -5.27 -14.85 2.50
CA PHE A 94 -6.39 -14.85 3.45
C PHE A 94 -7.51 -15.82 3.03
N MET A 95 -8.39 -16.18 3.95
CA MET A 95 -9.60 -16.96 3.65
C MET A 95 -10.78 -16.05 3.34
N GLN A 96 -11.64 -16.49 2.41
CA GLN A 96 -12.92 -15.85 2.13
C GLN A 96 -13.84 -15.97 3.35
N ASP A 97 -14.61 -14.90 3.64
CA ASP A 97 -15.58 -14.93 4.73
C ASP A 97 -16.71 -15.91 4.39
N GLU A 98 -16.93 -16.86 5.30
CA GLU A 98 -17.96 -17.89 5.20
C GLU A 98 -19.26 -17.42 5.86
N LEU A 99 -20.37 -17.79 5.24
CA LEU A 99 -21.70 -17.60 5.80
C LEU A 99 -22.10 -18.89 6.51
N GLU A 100 -22.79 -18.75 7.65
CA GLU A 100 -23.41 -19.89 8.29
C GLU A 100 -24.55 -20.42 7.41
N VAL A 101 -24.67 -21.73 7.30
CA VAL A 101 -25.70 -22.38 6.50
C VAL A 101 -26.63 -23.16 7.43
N GLU A 102 -27.87 -22.71 7.54
CA GLU A 102 -28.89 -23.34 8.37
C GLU A 102 -29.86 -24.12 7.47
N VAL A 103 -29.92 -25.43 7.65
CA VAL A 103 -30.92 -26.29 6.99
C VAL A 103 -32.15 -26.35 7.88
N MET A 104 -33.29 -25.97 7.32
CA MET A 104 -34.59 -25.92 8.02
C MET A 104 -35.25 -27.30 8.07
N GLU A 105 -36.18 -27.50 9.02
CA GLU A 105 -36.91 -28.77 9.19
C GLU A 105 -37.74 -29.14 7.95
N ASP A 106 -38.17 -28.16 7.16
CA ASP A 106 -38.93 -28.35 5.92
C ASP A 106 -38.05 -28.66 4.71
N GLY A 107 -36.72 -28.75 4.89
CA GLY A 107 -35.75 -28.95 3.81
C GLY A 107 -35.28 -27.66 3.14
N GLY A 108 -35.76 -26.49 3.59
CA GLY A 108 -35.25 -25.19 3.15
C GLY A 108 -33.82 -24.91 3.65
N LEU A 109 -33.19 -23.88 3.08
CA LEU A 109 -31.82 -23.49 3.41
C LEU A 109 -31.72 -21.97 3.59
N GLN A 110 -31.15 -21.54 4.70
CA GLN A 110 -30.87 -20.13 4.98
C GLN A 110 -29.36 -19.89 5.04
N LEU A 111 -28.92 -18.79 4.44
CA LEU A 111 -27.58 -18.26 4.59
C LEU A 111 -27.62 -17.14 5.62
N VAL A 112 -26.85 -17.29 6.68
CA VAL A 112 -26.82 -16.36 7.81
C VAL A 112 -25.46 -15.67 7.84
N GLU A 113 -25.49 -14.34 7.79
CA GLU A 113 -24.33 -13.51 8.06
C GLU A 113 -24.30 -13.14 9.53
N LEU A 114 -23.21 -13.53 10.19
CA LEU A 114 -22.93 -13.13 11.57
C LEU A 114 -22.29 -11.73 11.57
N ASN A 115 -22.99 -10.74 12.10
CA ASN A 115 -22.47 -9.39 12.26
C ASN A 115 -22.10 -9.15 13.72
N PRO A 116 -20.83 -9.33 14.13
CA PRO A 116 -20.38 -8.85 15.43
C PRO A 116 -20.61 -7.34 15.52
N GLU A 117 -20.84 -6.81 16.72
CA GLU A 117 -20.95 -5.36 16.91
C GLU A 117 -19.73 -4.64 16.30
N ASP A 118 -19.97 -3.51 15.66
CA ASP A 118 -18.86 -2.68 15.18
C ASP A 118 -18.05 -2.18 16.39
N PRO A 119 -16.72 -2.37 16.41
CA PRO A 119 -15.93 -2.11 17.61
C PRO A 119 -15.97 -0.64 18.06
N TRP A 120 -16.11 0.31 17.13
CA TRP A 120 -16.23 1.74 17.45
C TRP A 120 -17.57 2.13 18.10
N LEU A 121 -18.57 1.25 18.08
CA LEU A 121 -19.83 1.43 18.80
C LEU A 121 -19.75 0.94 20.25
N SER A 122 -18.67 0.26 20.63
CA SER A 122 -18.43 -0.08 22.03
C SER A 122 -18.21 1.20 22.84
N ASP A 123 -18.88 1.28 23.99
CA ASP A 123 -18.80 2.42 24.92
C ASP A 123 -19.04 3.78 24.22
N PRO A 124 -20.25 4.03 23.67
CA PRO A 124 -20.54 5.24 22.89
C PRO A 124 -20.43 6.50 23.76
N ARG A 125 -19.86 7.56 23.19
CA ARG A 125 -19.72 8.87 23.85
C ARG A 125 -20.66 9.88 23.23
N GLU A 126 -21.29 10.69 24.07
CA GLU A 126 -22.12 11.81 23.62
C GLU A 126 -21.28 12.82 22.82
N THR A 127 -21.86 13.32 21.75
CA THR A 127 -21.27 14.36 20.91
C THR A 127 -21.41 15.72 21.58
N LEU A 128 -20.28 16.34 21.95
CA LEU A 128 -20.26 17.68 22.51
C LEU A 128 -19.97 18.72 21.42
N GLU A 129 -20.37 19.98 21.66
CA GLU A 129 -20.03 21.08 20.77
C GLU A 129 -18.51 21.33 20.74
N LEU A 130 -17.97 21.50 19.54
CA LEU A 130 -16.58 21.90 19.31
C LEU A 130 -16.48 23.41 19.23
N GLN A 131 -15.58 24.01 20.00
CA GLN A 131 -15.29 25.44 19.88
C GLN A 131 -14.33 25.71 18.72
N PRO A 132 -14.40 26.89 18.07
CA PRO A 132 -13.40 27.29 17.08
C PRO A 132 -11.98 27.19 17.65
N GLY A 133 -11.06 26.59 16.89
CA GLY A 133 -9.67 26.38 17.24
C GLY A 133 -9.40 25.17 18.14
N GLU A 134 -10.46 24.46 18.56
CA GLU A 134 -10.36 23.30 19.44
C GLU A 134 -9.91 22.04 18.70
N VAL A 135 -10.47 21.80 17.52
CA VAL A 135 -10.09 20.68 16.64
C VAL A 135 -9.53 21.24 15.34
N GLN A 136 -8.21 21.16 15.19
CA GLN A 136 -7.50 21.66 14.02
C GLN A 136 -6.70 20.54 13.36
N VAL A 137 -6.88 20.37 12.05
CA VAL A 137 -6.16 19.38 11.24
C VAL A 137 -5.20 20.14 10.33
N THR A 138 -3.90 19.99 10.56
CA THR A 138 -2.85 20.64 9.77
C THR A 138 -2.20 19.61 8.85
N TYR A 139 -2.14 19.92 7.56
CA TYR A 139 -1.42 19.08 6.61
C TYR A 139 0.05 19.46 6.54
N LEU A 140 0.95 18.48 6.62
CA LEU A 140 2.38 18.71 6.49
C LEU A 140 2.84 18.31 5.08
N THR A 141 2.75 17.03 4.73
CA THR A 141 3.07 16.51 3.39
C THR A 141 2.61 15.06 3.26
N HIS A 142 2.42 14.54 2.04
CA HIS A 142 2.03 13.15 1.75
C HIS A 142 0.92 12.60 2.69
N ALA A 143 1.24 11.68 3.61
CA ALA A 143 0.34 11.11 4.62
C ALA A 143 0.49 11.75 6.02
N CYS A 144 1.39 12.73 6.16
CA CYS A 144 1.68 13.39 7.42
C CYS A 144 0.68 14.51 7.74
N MET A 145 -0.12 14.28 8.79
CA MET A 145 -1.14 15.18 9.33
C MET A 145 -0.90 15.39 10.82
N GLU A 146 -1.09 16.63 11.30
CA GLU A 146 -1.15 16.95 12.74
C GLU A 146 -2.60 17.27 13.13
N LEU A 147 -3.13 16.53 14.10
CA LEU A 147 -4.44 16.77 14.70
C LEU A 147 -4.23 17.41 16.07
N LYS A 148 -4.60 18.68 16.21
CA LYS A 148 -4.78 19.33 17.50
C LYS A 148 -6.19 19.04 17.99
N LEU A 149 -6.30 18.40 19.15
CA LEU A 149 -7.55 17.94 19.77
C LEU A 149 -7.57 18.47 21.21
N GLY A 150 -8.14 19.68 21.37
CA GLY A 150 -8.00 20.46 22.60
C GLY A 150 -6.55 20.91 22.81
N SER A 151 -5.92 20.46 23.89
CA SER A 151 -4.51 20.71 24.18
C SER A 151 -3.57 19.65 23.60
N CYS A 152 -4.09 18.51 23.14
CA CYS A 152 -3.29 17.37 22.67
C CYS A 152 -2.98 17.49 21.17
N LYS A 153 -1.76 17.17 20.76
CA LYS A 153 -1.32 17.10 19.36
C LYS A 153 -0.99 15.67 18.96
N PHE A 154 -1.70 15.15 17.98
CA PHE A 154 -1.55 13.78 17.48
C PHE A 154 -1.03 13.83 16.03
N LEU A 155 0.15 13.27 15.77
CA LEU A 155 0.76 13.28 14.44
C LEU A 155 0.62 11.91 13.76
N PHE A 156 0.33 11.90 12.46
CA PHE A 156 0.28 10.68 11.64
C PHE A 156 1.48 10.60 10.70
N ASP A 157 2.02 9.39 10.49
CA ASP A 157 2.91 8.99 9.39
C ASP A 157 3.95 10.06 8.95
N PRO A 158 4.94 10.38 9.81
CA PRO A 158 5.83 11.53 9.61
C PRO A 158 6.92 11.30 8.55
N TRP A 159 6.57 11.25 7.26
CA TRP A 159 7.52 11.37 6.16
C TRP A 159 7.76 12.84 5.80
N LEU A 160 8.75 13.45 6.45
CA LEU A 160 9.05 14.89 6.37
C LEU A 160 10.38 15.20 5.68
N GLN A 161 11.23 14.19 5.47
CA GLN A 161 12.44 14.33 4.68
C GLN A 161 12.90 12.99 4.08
N GLY A 162 13.74 13.12 3.07
CA GLY A 162 14.37 11.98 2.40
C GLY A 162 13.45 11.23 1.45
N PRO A 163 13.97 10.17 0.81
CA PRO A 163 13.23 9.35 -0.13
C PRO A 163 12.43 8.23 0.56
N ALA A 164 11.54 7.62 -0.22
CA ALA A 164 10.86 6.36 0.07
C ALA A 164 11.08 5.32 -1.05
N PHE A 165 10.79 4.06 -0.75
CA PHE A 165 10.86 2.89 -1.65
C PHE A 165 12.17 2.82 -2.44
N ALA A 166 13.28 2.66 -1.72
CA ALA A 166 14.61 2.55 -2.31
C ALA A 166 14.96 3.73 -3.26
N ARG A 167 14.52 4.95 -2.92
CA ARG A 167 14.70 6.20 -3.70
C ARG A 167 13.86 6.31 -4.97
N GLY A 168 12.94 5.39 -5.20
CA GLY A 168 11.96 5.54 -6.27
C GLY A 168 11.04 6.73 -6.02
N TRP A 169 10.75 7.08 -4.75
CA TRP A 169 9.80 8.14 -4.42
C TRP A 169 10.44 9.26 -3.60
N TRP A 170 10.01 10.47 -3.92
CA TRP A 170 10.42 11.70 -3.27
C TRP A 170 9.20 12.56 -2.96
N LEU A 171 9.29 13.36 -1.90
CA LEU A 171 8.21 14.27 -1.50
C LEU A 171 7.88 15.25 -2.64
N MET A 172 6.61 15.27 -3.05
CA MET A 172 6.11 16.26 -4.02
C MET A 172 5.93 17.63 -3.37
N HIS A 173 5.43 17.64 -2.13
CA HIS A 173 5.17 18.84 -1.38
C HIS A 173 6.35 19.20 -0.46
N GLU A 174 6.64 20.49 -0.36
CA GLU A 174 7.59 21.00 0.62
C GLU A 174 6.91 21.02 2.00
N PRO A 175 7.44 20.31 3.01
CA PRO A 175 6.89 20.38 4.35
C PRO A 175 6.98 21.80 4.93
N PRO A 176 6.06 22.20 5.82
CA PRO A 176 6.11 23.50 6.51
C PRO A 176 7.46 23.76 7.18
N ALA A 177 7.93 25.00 7.18
CA ALA A 177 9.25 25.34 7.73
C ALA A 177 9.42 24.94 9.21
N ASP A 178 8.32 24.91 9.96
CA ASP A 178 8.23 24.54 11.37
C ASP A 178 7.98 23.03 11.61
N TRP A 179 8.15 22.18 10.59
CA TRP A 179 7.84 20.74 10.71
C TRP A 179 8.64 20.04 11.81
N ARG A 180 9.86 20.49 12.11
CA ARG A 180 10.72 19.89 13.15
C ARG A 180 10.18 20.18 14.53
N GLU A 181 9.73 21.41 14.75
CA GLU A 181 9.07 21.89 15.96
C GLU A 181 7.76 21.13 16.17
N ARG A 182 6.96 20.96 15.11
CA ARG A 182 5.72 20.17 15.14
C ARG A 182 5.97 18.70 15.46
N LEU A 183 6.91 18.06 14.75
CA LEU A 183 7.27 16.66 14.98
C LEU A 183 7.69 16.40 16.43
N CYS A 184 8.56 17.25 17.00
CA CYS A 184 9.06 17.07 18.37
C CYS A 184 8.06 17.56 19.43
N GLY A 185 7.17 18.47 19.05
CA GLY A 185 6.14 19.08 19.90
C GLY A 185 4.80 18.35 19.89
N ALA A 186 4.65 17.26 19.13
CA ALA A 186 3.51 16.36 19.21
C ALA A 186 3.43 15.69 20.60
N ASP A 187 2.26 15.25 21.04
CA ASP A 187 2.10 14.51 22.29
C ASP A 187 2.13 13.00 22.06
N LEU A 188 1.67 12.57 20.90
CA LEU A 188 1.78 11.19 20.43
C LEU A 188 1.84 11.13 18.89
N ILE A 189 2.39 10.04 18.39
CA ILE A 189 2.49 9.75 16.95
C ILE A 189 1.83 8.40 16.66
N TYR A 190 1.10 8.31 15.56
CA TYR A 190 0.62 7.05 15.00
C TYR A 190 1.39 6.77 13.71
N ILE A 191 1.86 5.54 13.58
CA ILE A 191 2.47 5.04 12.34
C ILE A 191 1.62 3.88 11.84
N SER A 192 1.05 4.05 10.64
CA SER A 192 0.10 3.12 10.06
C SER A 192 0.72 1.78 9.66
N HIS A 193 1.88 1.79 9.02
CA HIS A 193 2.56 0.58 8.57
C HIS A 193 4.04 0.83 8.23
N MET A 194 4.75 -0.22 7.84
CA MET A 194 6.21 -0.24 7.72
C MET A 194 6.78 0.40 6.44
N HIS A 195 5.95 0.81 5.48
CA HIS A 195 6.46 1.42 4.25
C HIS A 195 7.11 2.78 4.52
N SER A 196 8.20 3.07 3.80
CA SER A 196 9.11 4.18 4.12
C SER A 196 8.56 5.60 3.91
N ASP A 197 7.46 5.73 3.19
CA ASP A 197 6.66 6.94 2.99
C ASP A 197 5.66 7.20 4.14
N HIS A 198 5.50 6.24 5.05
CA HIS A 198 4.75 6.37 6.31
C HIS A 198 5.70 6.27 7.53
N LEU A 199 6.58 5.27 7.52
CA LEU A 199 7.67 5.03 8.47
C LEU A 199 9.00 5.58 7.94
N SER A 200 9.16 6.90 7.99
CA SER A 200 10.39 7.56 7.52
C SER A 200 11.47 7.57 8.60
N TYR A 201 12.44 6.65 8.53
CA TYR A 201 13.62 6.68 9.41
C TYR A 201 14.42 7.99 9.35
N PRO A 202 14.61 8.65 8.19
CA PRO A 202 15.24 9.97 8.15
C PRO A 202 14.52 11.01 9.02
N SER A 203 13.18 11.01 9.02
CA SER A 203 12.39 11.93 9.83
C SER A 203 12.43 11.55 11.31
N LEU A 204 12.32 10.24 11.62
CA LEU A 204 12.40 9.71 12.98
C LEU A 204 13.79 9.87 13.60
N GLU A 205 14.87 9.95 12.81
CA GLU A 205 16.20 10.24 13.33
C GLU A 205 16.23 11.64 13.97
N VAL A 206 15.60 12.64 13.35
CA VAL A 206 15.47 14.00 13.89
C VAL A 206 14.69 13.98 15.20
N LEU A 207 13.58 13.25 15.25
CA LEU A 207 12.80 13.05 16.47
C LEU A 207 13.65 12.39 17.56
N SER A 208 14.32 11.27 17.26
CA SER A 208 15.10 10.50 18.24
C SER A 208 16.25 11.28 18.89
N LYS A 209 16.82 12.25 18.18
CA LYS A 209 17.88 13.12 18.70
C LYS A 209 17.36 14.13 19.73
N LYS A 210 16.07 14.51 19.66
CA LYS A 210 15.47 15.56 20.49
C LYS A 210 14.49 15.04 21.53
N ARG A 211 13.71 14.01 21.20
CA ARG A 211 12.66 13.40 22.05
C ARG A 211 12.53 11.89 21.78
N PRO A 212 13.52 11.08 22.21
CA PRO A 212 13.51 9.63 21.99
C PRO A 212 12.40 8.89 22.76
N ASP A 213 11.78 9.54 23.73
CA ASP A 213 10.70 9.06 24.60
C ASP A 213 9.29 9.38 24.08
N MET A 214 9.19 10.01 22.89
CA MET A 214 7.90 10.30 22.23
C MET A 214 7.02 9.03 22.18
N PRO A 215 5.78 9.07 22.72
CA PRO A 215 4.83 7.98 22.58
C PRO A 215 4.47 7.75 21.10
N ILE A 216 4.84 6.58 20.57
CA ILE A 216 4.48 6.16 19.22
C ILE A 216 3.55 4.95 19.34
N TYR A 217 2.42 4.98 18.64
CA TYR A 217 1.43 3.91 18.60
C TYR A 217 1.39 3.24 17.22
N VAL A 218 1.37 1.91 17.24
CA VAL A 218 1.28 1.07 16.03
C VAL A 218 0.31 -0.09 16.28
N GLY A 219 -0.29 -0.63 15.21
CA GLY A 219 -1.12 -1.82 15.31
C GLY A 219 -0.31 -3.09 15.56
N ASP A 220 -0.92 -4.09 16.19
CA ASP A 220 -0.36 -5.41 16.44
C ASP A 220 -0.40 -6.30 15.17
N THR A 221 0.44 -5.94 14.20
CA THR A 221 0.57 -6.62 12.92
C THR A 221 1.57 -7.79 13.00
N SER A 222 1.33 -8.86 12.25
CA SER A 222 2.25 -10.02 12.22
C SER A 222 3.59 -9.71 11.54
N ARG A 223 3.66 -8.68 10.69
CA ARG A 223 4.89 -8.00 10.32
C ARG A 223 4.99 -6.70 11.11
N PRO A 224 5.74 -6.67 12.23
CA PRO A 224 5.91 -5.49 13.04
C PRO A 224 6.29 -4.24 12.23
N VAL A 225 5.60 -3.13 12.49
CA VAL A 225 5.87 -1.84 11.83
C VAL A 225 7.35 -1.47 11.89
N PHE A 226 7.97 -1.60 13.07
CA PHE A 226 9.38 -1.27 13.32
C PHE A 226 10.35 -2.43 13.04
N TRP A 227 10.08 -3.25 12.01
CA TRP A 227 10.89 -4.41 11.63
C TRP A 227 12.40 -4.11 11.52
N TYR A 228 12.74 -2.93 10.99
CA TYR A 228 14.12 -2.50 10.72
C TYR A 228 14.69 -1.48 11.72
N LEU A 229 14.06 -1.30 12.89
CA LEU A 229 14.48 -0.25 13.85
C LEU A 229 15.93 -0.42 14.32
N LYS A 230 16.38 -1.66 14.56
CA LYS A 230 17.77 -1.92 14.96
C LYS A 230 18.76 -1.53 13.86
N GLN A 231 18.44 -1.85 12.61
CA GLN A 231 19.27 -1.59 11.44
C GLN A 231 19.32 -0.11 11.09
N SER A 232 18.22 0.63 11.33
CA SER A 232 18.15 2.06 11.05
C SER A 232 18.99 2.92 11.99
N LYS A 233 19.45 2.37 13.12
CA LYS A 233 20.22 3.07 14.19
C LYS A 233 19.43 4.19 14.88
N VAL A 234 18.14 4.35 14.58
CA VAL A 234 17.24 5.29 15.23
C VAL A 234 16.93 4.78 16.63
N LYS A 235 17.00 5.66 17.64
CA LYS A 235 16.81 5.31 19.05
C LYS A 235 15.48 5.83 19.57
N LEU A 236 14.46 4.99 19.54
CA LEU A 236 13.13 5.26 20.11
C LEU A 236 12.90 4.35 21.32
N THR A 237 12.33 4.90 22.39
CA THR A 237 12.22 4.22 23.69
C THR A 237 10.78 3.97 24.13
N ASN A 238 9.79 4.50 23.40
CA ASN A 238 8.38 4.47 23.79
C ASN A 238 7.48 4.11 22.60
N ILE A 239 7.61 2.87 22.12
CA ILE A 239 6.78 2.30 21.05
C ILE A 239 5.71 1.41 21.71
N ASN A 240 4.45 1.71 21.43
CA ASN A 240 3.27 1.06 21.99
C ASN A 240 2.56 0.29 20.88
N VAL A 241 2.63 -1.03 20.94
CA VAL A 241 1.89 -1.92 20.04
C VAL A 241 0.52 -2.16 20.68
N VAL A 242 -0.56 -1.87 19.95
CA VAL A 242 -1.92 -1.98 20.48
C VAL A 242 -2.79 -2.94 19.64
N PRO A 243 -3.70 -3.69 20.28
CA PRO A 243 -4.57 -4.63 19.58
C PRO A 243 -5.58 -3.91 18.69
N PHE A 244 -6.01 -4.58 17.62
CA PHE A 244 -7.03 -4.07 16.71
C PHE A 244 -8.41 -4.03 17.35
N GLY A 245 -9.20 -3.00 17.03
CA GLY A 245 -10.59 -2.90 17.46
C GLY A 245 -10.78 -2.53 18.94
N ILE A 246 -9.72 -2.10 19.64
CA ILE A 246 -9.77 -1.73 21.05
C ILE A 246 -9.48 -0.24 21.24
N TRP A 247 -10.36 0.45 21.99
CA TRP A 247 -10.19 1.86 22.34
C TRP A 247 -8.97 2.08 23.26
N GLN A 248 -8.07 2.95 22.83
CA GLN A 248 -6.96 3.49 23.59
C GLN A 248 -7.34 4.88 24.11
N ASN A 249 -7.54 5.01 25.42
CA ASN A 249 -7.90 6.29 26.05
C ASN A 249 -6.65 7.15 26.27
N VAL A 250 -6.64 8.36 25.71
CA VAL A 250 -5.56 9.34 25.89
C VAL A 250 -5.88 10.28 27.05
N ASN A 251 -7.12 10.77 27.11
CA ASN A 251 -7.64 11.58 28.21
C ASN A 251 -9.17 11.46 28.28
N GLU A 252 -9.82 12.31 29.08
CA GLU A 252 -11.28 12.33 29.27
C GLU A 252 -12.06 12.40 27.94
N HIS A 253 -11.60 13.21 26.99
CA HIS A 253 -12.32 13.47 25.74
C HIS A 253 -11.71 12.78 24.51
N LEU A 254 -10.43 12.40 24.56
CA LEU A 254 -9.68 11.86 23.43
C LEU A 254 -9.40 10.36 23.62
N ARG A 255 -9.78 9.58 22.61
CA ARG A 255 -9.37 8.18 22.45
C ARG A 255 -9.17 7.83 20.98
N PHE A 256 -8.49 6.73 20.70
CA PHE A 256 -8.33 6.22 19.34
C PHE A 256 -8.40 4.70 19.28
N MET A 257 -8.63 4.16 18.10
CA MET A 257 -8.70 2.72 17.84
C MET A 257 -8.00 2.44 16.51
N ILE A 258 -7.06 1.49 16.53
CA ILE A 258 -6.41 0.99 15.31
C ILE A 258 -7.22 -0.21 14.80
N LEU A 259 -7.39 -0.30 13.50
CA LEU A 259 -8.08 -1.37 12.79
C LEU A 259 -7.15 -1.94 11.72
N MET A 260 -7.31 -3.23 11.43
CA MET A 260 -6.52 -3.93 10.40
C MET A 260 -7.02 -3.62 8.99
N ASP A 261 -6.15 -3.76 7.99
CA ASP A 261 -6.60 -3.94 6.61
C ASP A 261 -7.20 -5.34 6.38
N GLY A 262 -8.24 -5.43 5.57
CA GLY A 262 -8.89 -6.70 5.25
C GLY A 262 -8.14 -7.55 4.20
N VAL A 263 -7.19 -6.96 3.48
CA VAL A 263 -6.38 -7.62 2.43
C VAL A 263 -4.97 -7.89 2.92
N HIS A 264 -4.36 -6.89 3.56
CA HIS A 264 -3.01 -6.94 4.14
C HIS A 264 -3.03 -6.81 5.67
N PRO A 265 -3.77 -7.66 6.41
CA PRO A 265 -3.84 -7.60 7.88
C PRO A 265 -2.48 -7.80 8.56
N GLU A 266 -1.51 -8.37 7.83
CA GLU A 266 -0.13 -8.54 8.28
C GLU A 266 0.68 -7.24 8.33
N MET A 267 0.24 -6.15 7.69
CA MET A 267 1.02 -4.91 7.55
C MET A 267 0.20 -3.63 7.70
N ASP A 268 -0.89 -3.49 6.94
CA ASP A 268 -1.57 -2.21 6.77
C ASP A 268 -2.62 -1.99 7.86
N THR A 269 -2.66 -0.78 8.41
CA THR A 269 -3.61 -0.43 9.47
C THR A 269 -4.24 0.95 9.22
N CYS A 270 -5.50 1.08 9.64
CA CYS A 270 -6.22 2.35 9.65
C CYS A 270 -6.60 2.73 11.09
N ILE A 271 -6.97 3.99 11.31
CA ILE A 271 -7.25 4.51 12.65
C ILE A 271 -8.55 5.31 12.70
N ILE A 272 -9.29 5.13 13.78
CA ILE A 272 -10.38 6.01 14.19
C ILE A 272 -9.89 6.80 15.40
N VAL A 273 -9.92 8.13 15.31
CA VAL A 273 -9.72 9.02 16.46
C VAL A 273 -11.07 9.58 16.86
N GLN A 274 -11.41 9.50 18.15
CA GLN A 274 -12.62 10.11 18.68
C GLN A 274 -12.28 11.20 19.69
N TYR A 275 -12.82 12.40 19.46
CA TYR A 275 -12.71 13.54 20.36
C TYR A 275 -14.08 14.14 20.65
N LYS A 276 -14.48 14.20 21.92
CA LYS A 276 -15.79 14.75 22.35
C LYS A 276 -16.98 14.13 21.57
N GLY A 277 -16.92 12.82 21.33
CA GLY A 277 -17.93 12.06 20.56
C GLY A 277 -17.76 12.11 19.04
N HIS A 278 -17.06 13.10 18.47
CA HIS A 278 -16.80 13.20 17.03
C HIS A 278 -15.72 12.21 16.58
N MET A 279 -16.02 11.42 15.54
CA MET A 279 -15.08 10.47 14.94
C MET A 279 -14.36 11.07 13.74
N ILE A 280 -13.05 10.84 13.67
CA ILE A 280 -12.17 11.13 12.53
C ILE A 280 -11.63 9.79 12.05
N LEU A 281 -11.89 9.43 10.79
CA LEU A 281 -11.45 8.19 10.18
C LEU A 281 -10.27 8.48 9.25
N ASN A 282 -9.14 7.82 9.47
CA ASN A 282 -8.01 7.83 8.56
C ASN A 282 -7.77 6.41 8.02
N THR A 283 -8.09 6.19 6.75
CA THR A 283 -7.89 4.88 6.11
C THR A 283 -6.50 4.68 5.53
N VAL A 284 -5.68 5.75 5.46
CA VAL A 284 -4.35 5.75 4.86
C VAL A 284 -4.38 4.99 3.52
N ASP A 285 -3.61 3.90 3.40
CA ASP A 285 -3.36 3.12 2.20
C ASP A 285 -4.02 1.73 2.26
N CYS A 286 -4.86 1.48 3.27
CA CYS A 286 -5.57 0.20 3.40
C CYS A 286 -6.36 -0.09 2.11
N THR A 287 -6.15 -1.28 1.54
CA THR A 287 -6.85 -1.72 0.32
C THR A 287 -8.34 -1.95 0.61
N ARG A 288 -8.65 -2.49 1.78
CA ARG A 288 -10.00 -2.75 2.27
C ARG A 288 -10.04 -2.58 3.80
N PRO A 289 -9.95 -1.33 4.30
CA PRO A 289 -9.83 -1.04 5.74
C PRO A 289 -10.94 -1.71 6.54
N ASN A 290 -10.54 -2.45 7.58
CA ASN A 290 -11.39 -3.25 8.46
C ASN A 290 -12.38 -4.16 7.71
N GLY A 291 -11.93 -4.80 6.62
CA GLY A 291 -12.78 -5.67 5.78
C GLY A 291 -13.88 -4.92 5.02
N GLY A 292 -13.84 -3.58 5.01
CA GLY A 292 -14.86 -2.71 4.42
C GLY A 292 -15.98 -2.31 5.40
N ARG A 293 -15.86 -2.67 6.69
CA ARG A 293 -16.77 -2.21 7.75
C ARG A 293 -16.18 -0.98 8.42
N LEU A 294 -16.77 0.18 8.19
CA LEU A 294 -16.28 1.46 8.68
C LEU A 294 -17.42 2.30 9.26
N PRO A 295 -17.13 3.23 10.19
CA PRO A 295 -18.12 4.15 10.71
C PRO A 295 -18.67 5.05 9.60
N GLN A 296 -19.98 5.23 9.58
CA GLN A 296 -20.65 6.19 8.71
C GLN A 296 -20.78 7.54 9.42
N ASN A 297 -20.98 8.61 8.64
CA ASN A 297 -21.24 9.97 9.13
C ASN A 297 -20.14 10.52 10.05
N VAL A 298 -18.89 10.09 9.86
CA VAL A 298 -17.74 10.62 10.59
C VAL A 298 -17.56 12.12 10.29
N ALA A 299 -17.00 12.86 11.24
CA ALA A 299 -16.76 14.29 11.10
C ALA A 299 -15.72 14.59 10.01
N LEU A 300 -14.67 13.77 9.93
CA LEU A 300 -13.63 13.85 8.90
C LEU A 300 -13.24 12.45 8.46
N MET A 301 -13.11 12.25 7.16
CA MET A 301 -12.50 11.08 6.56
C MET A 301 -11.28 11.48 5.73
N MET A 302 -10.16 10.78 5.95
CA MET A 302 -8.93 10.91 5.18
C MET A 302 -8.60 9.58 4.50
N SER A 303 -8.24 9.61 3.22
CA SER A 303 -7.78 8.43 2.49
C SER A 303 -6.81 8.78 1.37
N ASP A 304 -5.97 7.82 0.99
CA ASP A 304 -5.28 7.82 -0.29
C ASP A 304 -6.25 8.05 -1.47
N PHE A 305 -5.70 8.62 -2.54
CA PHE A 305 -6.44 8.89 -3.78
C PHE A 305 -5.63 8.57 -5.05
N ALA A 306 -4.30 8.60 -4.94
CA ALA A 306 -3.40 8.45 -6.08
C ALA A 306 -2.96 7.00 -6.20
N GLY A 307 -3.10 6.44 -7.41
CA GLY A 307 -2.45 5.18 -7.76
C GLY A 307 -1.05 5.45 -8.34
N GLY A 308 -0.36 4.39 -8.75
CA GLY A 308 0.95 4.50 -9.43
C GLY A 308 2.14 4.19 -8.55
N ALA A 309 1.87 3.66 -7.36
CA ALA A 309 2.86 3.13 -6.44
C ALA A 309 3.59 1.86 -6.94
N SER A 310 3.06 1.19 -7.97
CA SER A 310 3.63 -0.05 -8.49
C SER A 310 4.59 0.20 -9.64
N GLY A 311 5.69 -0.57 -9.67
CA GLY A 311 6.52 -0.71 -10.86
C GLY A 311 5.79 -1.39 -12.02
N PHE A 312 4.70 -2.14 -11.77
CA PHE A 312 3.89 -2.72 -12.83
C PHE A 312 2.89 -1.69 -13.39
N PRO A 313 2.73 -1.58 -14.73
CA PRO A 313 3.47 -2.30 -15.77
C PRO A 313 4.69 -1.52 -16.28
N MET A 314 5.07 -0.43 -15.63
CA MET A 314 6.11 0.50 -16.08
C MET A 314 7.45 -0.16 -16.34
N THR A 315 7.88 -1.06 -15.45
CA THR A 315 9.16 -1.77 -15.52
C THR A 315 9.11 -3.03 -16.41
N PHE A 316 7.95 -3.35 -16.99
CA PHE A 316 7.74 -4.54 -17.83
C PHE A 316 7.88 -4.18 -19.31
N TYR A 317 8.49 -5.06 -20.11
CA TYR A 317 8.74 -4.80 -21.52
C TYR A 317 8.59 -6.09 -22.35
N GLY A 318 8.45 -5.93 -23.67
CA GLY A 318 8.24 -7.03 -24.59
C GLY A 318 6.80 -7.61 -24.58
N GLY A 319 6.50 -8.45 -25.57
CA GLY A 319 5.18 -9.08 -25.71
C GLY A 319 4.04 -8.06 -25.70
N LYS A 320 3.06 -8.25 -24.80
CA LYS A 320 1.90 -7.37 -24.65
C LYS A 320 2.21 -6.01 -23.98
N TYR A 321 3.37 -5.84 -23.35
CA TYR A 321 3.71 -4.66 -22.56
C TYR A 321 4.22 -3.49 -23.42
N THR A 322 3.49 -3.17 -24.49
CA THR A 322 3.76 -2.00 -25.34
C THR A 322 3.37 -0.71 -24.60
N ASP A 323 3.94 0.44 -24.98
CA ASP A 323 3.59 1.72 -24.35
C ASP A 323 2.10 2.07 -24.49
N SER A 324 1.47 1.69 -25.62
CA SER A 324 0.04 1.89 -25.82
C SER A 324 -0.80 1.02 -24.87
N TRP A 325 -0.40 -0.23 -24.66
CA TRP A 325 -1.06 -1.11 -23.70
C TRP A 325 -0.88 -0.60 -22.27
N LYS A 326 0.32 -0.17 -21.90
CA LYS A 326 0.60 0.41 -20.57
C LYS A 326 -0.25 1.64 -20.32
N ALA A 327 -0.33 2.57 -21.27
CA ALA A 327 -1.15 3.77 -21.14
C ALA A 327 -2.64 3.45 -20.96
N GLU A 328 -3.18 2.52 -21.75
CA GLU A 328 -4.58 2.08 -21.64
C GLU A 328 -4.83 1.35 -20.30
N PHE A 329 -3.90 0.49 -19.87
CA PHE A 329 -3.96 -0.20 -18.59
C PHE A 329 -3.99 0.80 -17.43
N ILE A 330 -3.02 1.73 -17.38
CA ILE A 330 -2.93 2.75 -16.34
C ILE A 330 -4.20 3.60 -16.30
N LYS A 331 -4.67 4.09 -17.45
CA LYS A 331 -5.92 4.85 -17.54
C LYS A 331 -7.11 4.10 -16.92
N ASN A 332 -7.23 2.80 -17.20
CA ASN A 332 -8.29 1.97 -16.66
C ASN A 332 -8.15 1.74 -15.15
N GLU A 333 -6.93 1.48 -14.65
CA GLU A 333 -6.68 1.33 -13.21
C GLU A 333 -6.92 2.63 -12.43
N ARG A 334 -6.49 3.78 -12.96
CA ARG A 334 -6.75 5.11 -12.35
C ARG A 334 -8.24 5.40 -12.27
N LYS A 335 -8.99 5.10 -13.34
CA LYS A 335 -10.45 5.21 -13.35
C LYS A 335 -11.10 4.28 -12.34
N LYS A 336 -10.64 3.03 -12.19
CA LYS A 336 -11.17 2.09 -11.18
C LYS A 336 -10.97 2.63 -9.76
N LEU A 337 -9.76 3.08 -9.44
CA LEU A 337 -9.42 3.65 -8.14
C LEU A 337 -10.29 4.88 -7.81
N LEU A 338 -10.37 5.83 -8.74
CA LEU A 338 -11.18 7.05 -8.59
C LEU A 338 -12.66 6.71 -8.31
N ASN A 339 -13.22 5.76 -9.05
CA ASN A 339 -14.59 5.30 -8.85
C ASN A 339 -14.78 4.59 -7.50
N TYR A 340 -13.82 3.77 -7.09
CA TYR A 340 -13.85 3.08 -5.81
C TYR A 340 -13.86 4.07 -4.65
N LYS A 341 -12.92 5.02 -4.62
CA LYS A 341 -12.84 6.04 -3.56
C LYS A 341 -14.09 6.91 -3.50
N ALA A 342 -14.58 7.40 -4.64
CA ALA A 342 -15.82 8.19 -4.67
C ALA A 342 -17.06 7.38 -4.21
N SER A 343 -17.13 6.09 -4.54
CA SER A 343 -18.20 5.22 -4.03
C SER A 343 -18.08 4.98 -2.53
N LEU A 344 -16.85 4.80 -2.00
CA LEU A 344 -16.62 4.64 -0.57
C LEU A 344 -17.08 5.88 0.20
N VAL A 345 -16.67 7.08 -0.25
CA VAL A 345 -17.12 8.35 0.35
C VAL A 345 -18.65 8.48 0.29
N LYS A 346 -19.27 8.13 -0.85
CA LYS A 346 -20.73 8.14 -0.98
C LYS A 346 -21.40 7.18 0.03
N THR A 347 -20.84 6.00 0.27
CA THR A 347 -21.40 5.03 1.21
C THR A 347 -21.22 5.47 2.66
N LEU A 348 -20.08 6.07 3.01
CA LEU A 348 -19.77 6.45 4.39
C LEU A 348 -20.32 7.82 4.79
N GLN A 349 -20.63 8.69 3.81
CA GLN A 349 -21.23 10.00 4.06
C GLN A 349 -20.47 10.85 5.11
N PRO A 350 -19.13 10.98 5.05
CA PRO A 350 -18.41 11.81 6.00
C PRO A 350 -18.83 13.29 5.85
N LYS A 351 -18.75 14.08 6.92
CA LYS A 351 -19.05 15.52 6.83
C LYS A 351 -18.00 16.26 6.03
N VAL A 352 -16.73 15.95 6.28
CA VAL A 352 -15.59 16.44 5.51
C VAL A 352 -14.79 15.26 4.96
N TYR A 353 -14.39 15.33 3.69
CA TYR A 353 -13.47 14.39 3.06
C TYR A 353 -12.18 15.07 2.64
N CYS A 354 -11.05 14.47 2.98
CA CYS A 354 -9.72 14.97 2.65
C CYS A 354 -8.90 13.89 1.92
N PRO A 355 -8.70 14.02 0.60
CA PRO A 355 -7.74 13.18 -0.11
C PRO A 355 -6.30 13.54 0.33
N PHE A 356 -5.55 12.55 0.82
CA PHE A 356 -4.14 12.69 1.22
C PHE A 356 -3.32 11.48 0.76
N ALA A 357 -2.08 11.30 1.21
CA ALA A 357 -1.27 10.10 0.91
C ALA A 357 -1.09 9.78 -0.60
N GLY A 358 -1.07 10.81 -1.46
CA GLY A 358 -0.86 10.65 -2.91
C GLY A 358 0.22 11.57 -3.49
N TYR A 359 0.91 12.32 -2.64
CA TYR A 359 1.77 13.43 -3.03
C TYR A 359 3.25 13.05 -3.07
N PHE A 360 3.61 12.16 -3.99
CA PHE A 360 4.99 11.74 -4.24
C PHE A 360 5.35 11.79 -5.74
N VAL A 361 6.65 11.88 -6.00
CA VAL A 361 7.22 11.99 -7.34
C VAL A 361 8.45 11.12 -7.50
N GLU A 362 8.63 10.54 -8.68
CA GLU A 362 9.83 9.83 -9.11
C GLU A 362 10.92 10.82 -9.54
N ALA A 363 11.27 11.75 -8.64
CA ALA A 363 12.06 12.95 -8.98
C ALA A 363 13.53 12.68 -9.36
N HIS A 364 14.06 11.49 -9.07
CA HIS A 364 15.46 11.20 -9.37
C HIS A 364 15.71 11.26 -10.89
N PRO A 365 16.81 11.90 -11.37
CA PRO A 365 17.08 12.03 -12.79
C PRO A 365 17.11 10.71 -13.57
N SER A 366 17.56 9.62 -12.95
CA SER A 366 17.55 8.29 -13.58
C SER A 366 16.12 7.74 -13.80
N ASP A 367 15.11 8.25 -13.11
CA ASP A 367 13.72 7.75 -13.22
C ASP A 367 12.85 8.60 -14.17
N ARG A 368 13.47 9.48 -14.97
CA ARG A 368 12.81 10.31 -16.00
C ARG A 368 11.88 9.54 -16.94
N ILE A 369 12.22 8.29 -17.27
CA ILE A 369 11.41 7.41 -18.13
C ILE A 369 10.05 7.09 -17.47
N ILE A 370 9.99 7.04 -16.14
CA ILE A 370 8.78 6.80 -15.34
C ILE A 370 8.06 8.13 -15.04
N PHE A 371 8.84 9.18 -14.73
CA PHE A 371 8.39 10.41 -14.09
C PHE A 371 7.68 11.45 -14.98
N ASN A 372 8.13 11.64 -16.24
CA ASN A 372 7.88 12.82 -17.07
C ASN A 372 6.87 13.89 -16.57
N VAL A 373 7.35 14.82 -15.74
CA VAL A 373 6.76 16.16 -15.59
C VAL A 373 7.46 17.11 -16.56
N THR A 374 6.69 17.68 -17.48
CA THR A 374 7.12 18.70 -18.44
C THR A 374 7.55 19.99 -17.75
N PHE A 375 8.72 20.58 -18.07
CA PHE A 375 8.85 22.03 -18.28
C PHE A 375 10.13 22.37 -19.08
N SER A 376 9.91 22.91 -20.29
CA SER A 376 10.81 23.76 -21.10
C SER A 376 11.94 23.21 -22.00
N LEU A 377 12.13 21.89 -22.18
CA LEU A 377 13.01 21.38 -23.26
C LEU A 377 12.33 20.38 -24.22
N CYS A 378 11.06 20.05 -23.95
CA CYS A 378 10.34 18.96 -24.64
C CYS A 378 9.72 19.35 -26.00
N LEU A 379 9.74 20.64 -26.36
CA LEU A 379 9.12 21.14 -27.59
C LEU A 379 9.85 20.70 -28.88
N LEU A 380 11.05 20.12 -28.79
CA LEU A 380 11.89 19.78 -29.95
C LEU A 380 11.77 18.32 -30.43
N LEU A 381 11.16 17.40 -29.67
CA LEU A 381 11.22 15.96 -30.00
C LEU A 381 9.87 15.23 -30.07
N GLN A 382 8.73 15.84 -29.73
CA GLN A 382 7.40 15.21 -29.91
C GLN A 382 7.25 13.78 -29.33
N ILE A 383 7.93 13.49 -28.22
CA ILE A 383 7.75 12.25 -27.44
C ILE A 383 7.21 12.65 -26.05
N HIS A 384 5.96 13.09 -26.00
CA HIS A 384 5.21 13.24 -24.75
C HIS A 384 4.41 11.96 -24.51
N LYS A 385 4.87 11.09 -23.62
CA LYS A 385 4.00 10.06 -23.04
C LYS A 385 4.29 9.97 -21.55
N GLU A 386 3.51 10.70 -20.76
CA GLU A 386 3.28 10.34 -19.36
C GLU A 386 2.70 8.93 -19.36
N THR A 387 3.46 7.96 -18.90
CA THR A 387 3.05 6.55 -18.93
C THR A 387 2.50 6.11 -17.57
N ASN A 388 2.91 6.74 -16.46
CA ASN A 388 2.38 6.50 -15.11
C ASN A 388 1.57 7.69 -14.57
N THR A 389 0.59 8.20 -15.34
CA THR A 389 -0.29 9.29 -14.88
C THR A 389 -0.99 8.90 -13.56
N LYS A 390 -0.93 9.78 -12.56
CA LYS A 390 -1.56 9.60 -11.24
C LYS A 390 -2.92 10.33 -11.23
N ASN A 391 -3.85 9.86 -10.40
CA ASN A 391 -5.09 10.60 -10.17
C ASN A 391 -4.75 11.90 -9.43
N SER A 392 -5.45 12.99 -9.73
CA SER A 392 -5.36 14.22 -8.95
C SER A 392 -6.43 14.25 -7.85
N ALA A 393 -6.16 14.97 -6.76
CA ALA A 393 -7.16 15.23 -5.73
C ALA A 393 -8.36 16.02 -6.30
N ALA A 394 -8.11 16.89 -7.29
CA ALA A 394 -9.16 17.66 -7.97
C ALA A 394 -10.14 16.76 -8.73
N ASP A 395 -9.64 15.74 -9.46
CA ASP A 395 -10.49 14.79 -10.18
C ASP A 395 -11.37 13.98 -9.23
N LEU A 396 -10.79 13.54 -8.09
CA LEU A 396 -11.55 12.78 -7.10
C LEU A 396 -12.62 13.66 -6.44
N ASN A 397 -12.27 14.88 -6.04
CA ASN A 397 -13.21 15.82 -5.44
C ASN A 397 -14.34 16.18 -6.41
N ALA A 398 -14.03 16.40 -7.69
CA ALA A 398 -15.06 16.64 -8.70
C ALA A 398 -16.03 15.45 -8.83
N LEU A 399 -15.53 14.22 -8.75
CA LEU A 399 -16.37 13.03 -8.79
C LEU A 399 -17.22 12.86 -7.52
N ILE A 400 -16.65 13.16 -6.34
CA ILE A 400 -17.37 13.15 -5.06
C ILE A 400 -18.48 14.19 -5.07
N ASN A 401 -18.18 15.44 -5.42
CA ASN A 401 -19.17 16.52 -5.49
C ASN A 401 -20.35 16.20 -6.42
N LYS A 402 -20.12 15.40 -7.46
CA LYS A 402 -21.18 14.90 -8.34
C LYS A 402 -22.03 13.78 -7.71
N ARG A 403 -21.44 12.92 -6.88
CA ARG A 403 -22.06 11.69 -6.36
C ARG A 403 -22.63 11.82 -4.94
N ALA A 404 -22.08 12.74 -4.17
CA ALA A 404 -22.34 12.99 -2.77
C ALA A 404 -22.13 14.50 -2.47
N PRO A 405 -22.98 15.39 -3.05
CA PRO A 405 -22.83 16.84 -2.94
C PRO A 405 -22.91 17.40 -1.50
N GLU A 406 -23.46 16.61 -0.57
CA GLU A 406 -23.52 16.89 0.85
C GLU A 406 -22.18 16.77 1.59
N VAL A 407 -21.18 16.11 0.99
CA VAL A 407 -19.85 15.93 1.56
C VAL A 407 -18.96 17.12 1.20
N LEU A 408 -18.46 17.84 2.21
CA LEU A 408 -17.47 18.90 1.98
C LEU A 408 -16.12 18.28 1.63
N THR A 409 -15.55 18.59 0.47
CA THR A 409 -14.20 18.15 0.11
C THR A 409 -13.15 19.21 0.42
N TRP A 410 -12.07 18.84 1.11
CA TRP A 410 -10.92 19.72 1.38
C TRP A 410 -9.65 19.10 0.79
N THR A 411 -9.07 19.73 -0.24
CA THR A 411 -7.73 19.37 -0.74
C THR A 411 -6.67 20.10 0.09
N PRO A 412 -5.82 19.37 0.82
CA PRO A 412 -4.83 20.01 1.66
C PRO A 412 -3.64 20.54 0.84
N VAL A 413 -3.04 21.64 1.31
CA VAL A 413 -1.73 22.17 0.87
C VAL A 413 -0.84 22.33 2.11
N PRO A 414 0.50 22.25 1.99
CA PRO A 414 1.38 22.29 3.16
C PRO A 414 1.08 23.44 4.10
N GLY A 415 1.01 23.17 5.40
CA GLY A 415 0.73 24.15 6.44
C GLY A 415 -0.72 24.63 6.51
N ALA A 416 -1.58 24.22 5.58
CA ALA A 416 -3.00 24.54 5.66
C ALA A 416 -3.65 23.85 6.86
N VAL A 417 -4.55 24.57 7.51
CA VAL A 417 -5.25 24.13 8.72
C VAL A 417 -6.74 24.13 8.43
N LEU A 418 -7.38 22.97 8.63
CA LEU A 418 -8.82 22.82 8.72
C LEU A 418 -9.26 22.93 10.18
N ASP A 419 -10.13 23.89 10.49
CA ASP A 419 -10.87 23.96 11.75
C ASP A 419 -12.16 23.16 11.64
N LEU A 420 -12.18 21.99 12.28
CA LEU A 420 -13.31 21.08 12.16
C LEU A 420 -14.55 21.62 12.89
N GLY A 421 -14.38 22.41 13.95
CA GLY A 421 -15.50 23.01 14.67
C GLY A 421 -16.27 24.01 13.78
N LEU A 422 -15.54 24.86 13.06
CA LEU A 422 -16.13 25.77 12.08
C LEU A 422 -16.75 25.01 10.90
N ALA A 423 -16.02 24.06 10.30
CA ALA A 423 -16.47 23.31 9.13
C ALA A 423 -17.76 22.49 9.39
N LEU A 424 -17.91 21.93 10.59
CA LEU A 424 -19.11 21.18 10.97
C LEU A 424 -20.31 22.10 11.28
N ARG A 425 -20.07 23.31 11.76
CA ARG A 425 -21.12 24.29 12.08
C ARG A 425 -21.67 24.93 10.81
N ASP A 426 -20.80 25.37 9.92
CA ASP A 426 -21.14 25.94 8.62
C ASP A 426 -20.13 25.49 7.56
N PRO A 427 -20.51 24.53 6.69
CA PRO A 427 -19.64 24.03 5.63
C PRO A 427 -19.24 25.09 4.59
N THR A 428 -19.89 26.26 4.59
CA THR A 428 -19.60 27.38 3.68
C THR A 428 -18.70 28.44 4.30
N ASP A 429 -18.35 28.30 5.59
CA ASP A 429 -17.48 29.24 6.28
C ASP A 429 -16.06 29.19 5.71
N SER A 430 -15.67 30.27 5.03
CA SER A 430 -14.34 30.41 4.45
C SER A 430 -13.23 30.49 5.51
N GLN A 431 -13.56 30.75 6.78
CA GLN A 431 -12.61 30.75 7.90
C GLN A 431 -12.30 29.33 8.39
N ALA A 432 -13.09 28.33 8.01
CA ALA A 432 -12.85 26.95 8.40
C ALA A 432 -11.54 26.39 7.82
N VAL A 433 -11.01 26.96 6.73
CA VAL A 433 -9.72 26.60 6.18
C VAL A 433 -8.82 27.83 6.13
N SER A 434 -7.65 27.73 6.76
CA SER A 434 -6.61 28.76 6.68
C SER A 434 -5.37 28.21 5.99
N VAL A 435 -4.76 29.03 5.12
CA VAL A 435 -3.53 28.70 4.40
C VAL A 435 -2.49 29.78 4.72
N PRO A 436 -1.26 29.41 5.14
CA PRO A 436 -0.23 30.41 5.42
C PRO A 436 0.17 31.18 4.15
N VAL A 437 0.28 32.51 4.27
CA VAL A 437 0.42 33.48 3.17
C VAL A 437 1.62 33.24 2.24
N GLN A 438 2.65 32.51 2.70
CA GLN A 438 3.91 32.29 1.96
C GLN A 438 4.31 30.80 1.93
N THR A 439 3.35 29.90 1.86
CA THR A 439 3.66 28.47 1.81
C THR A 439 4.23 28.09 0.44
N LYS A 440 5.48 27.62 0.40
CA LYS A 440 5.99 26.87 -0.74
C LYS A 440 5.26 25.52 -0.80
N VAL A 441 4.40 25.34 -1.80
CA VAL A 441 3.59 24.12 -1.93
C VAL A 441 4.43 22.97 -2.46
N TYR A 442 5.08 23.16 -3.60
CA TYR A 442 5.81 22.11 -4.29
C TYR A 442 7.31 22.17 -3.99
N LYS A 443 7.89 20.98 -3.89
CA LYS A 443 9.33 20.79 -3.83
C LYS A 443 9.91 20.91 -5.25
N ASP A 444 11.00 21.64 -5.38
CA ASP A 444 11.72 21.88 -6.64
C ASP A 444 13.19 21.42 -6.56
N ASN A 445 13.62 20.94 -5.39
CA ASN A 445 14.97 20.47 -5.12
C ASN A 445 14.95 19.36 -4.07
N TRP A 446 15.76 18.32 -4.30
CA TRP A 446 15.92 17.18 -3.40
C TRP A 446 17.41 16.93 -3.13
N ALA A 447 17.74 16.54 -1.91
CA ALA A 447 19.11 16.25 -1.51
C ALA A 447 19.55 14.85 -1.97
N PHE A 448 19.52 14.59 -3.28
CA PHE A 448 19.80 13.26 -3.86
C PHE A 448 21.12 12.68 -3.35
N ASP A 449 22.19 13.45 -3.42
CA ASP A 449 23.55 13.06 -3.05
C ASP A 449 23.64 12.49 -1.62
N VAL A 450 22.88 13.05 -0.68
CA VAL A 450 22.88 12.58 0.73
C VAL A 450 22.44 11.12 0.82
N TYR A 451 21.47 10.71 0.01
CA TYR A 451 20.86 9.38 0.06
C TYR A 451 21.44 8.40 -0.98
N VAL A 452 22.13 8.92 -1.99
CA VAL A 452 22.79 8.13 -3.04
C VAL A 452 24.23 7.80 -2.65
N ASN A 453 24.97 8.74 -2.07
CA ASN A 453 26.40 8.57 -1.77
C ASN A 453 26.68 7.43 -0.77
N GLU A 454 25.81 7.17 0.19
CA GLU A 454 26.00 6.03 1.12
C GLU A 454 25.92 4.67 0.40
N GLN A 455 25.02 4.51 -0.55
CA GLN A 455 25.00 3.30 -1.36
C GLN A 455 26.16 3.24 -2.34
N ASN A 456 26.58 4.37 -2.88
CA ASN A 456 27.76 4.40 -3.74
C ASN A 456 28.99 3.88 -3.01
N LYS A 457 29.12 4.15 -1.70
CA LYS A 457 30.17 3.52 -0.88
C LYS A 457 30.02 1.99 -0.81
N ALA A 458 28.81 1.46 -0.67
CA ALA A 458 28.59 0.01 -0.60
C ALA A 458 28.83 -0.71 -1.95
N VAL A 459 28.38 -0.13 -3.07
CA VAL A 459 28.62 -0.67 -4.42
C VAL A 459 30.09 -0.48 -4.84
N SER A 460 30.81 0.44 -4.19
CA SER A 460 32.26 0.59 -4.36
C SER A 460 33.09 -0.51 -3.66
N ALA A 461 32.45 -1.53 -3.07
CA ALA A 461 33.13 -2.69 -2.51
C ALA A 461 33.94 -3.43 -3.59
N ASP A 462 35.16 -3.84 -3.23
CA ASP A 462 36.12 -4.45 -4.17
C ASP A 462 35.59 -5.71 -4.85
N ILE A 463 34.67 -6.44 -4.21
CA ILE A 463 34.04 -7.65 -4.76
C ILE A 463 33.44 -7.40 -6.15
N PHE A 464 32.80 -6.25 -6.38
CA PHE A 464 32.16 -5.94 -7.66
C PHE A 464 33.15 -5.62 -8.80
N SER A 465 34.45 -5.49 -8.48
CA SER A 465 35.52 -5.30 -9.48
C SER A 465 35.99 -6.61 -10.12
N TYR A 466 35.61 -7.76 -9.56
CA TYR A 466 36.01 -9.10 -9.99
C TYR A 466 34.85 -9.85 -10.62
N ARG A 467 35.04 -10.43 -11.82
CA ARG A 467 33.95 -11.11 -12.53
C ARG A 467 33.28 -12.23 -11.73
N ASP A 468 34.00 -12.82 -10.77
CA ASP A 468 33.52 -13.90 -9.91
C ASP A 468 32.41 -13.49 -8.93
N TRP A 469 32.15 -12.19 -8.75
CA TRP A 469 30.97 -11.75 -7.99
C TRP A 469 29.66 -12.20 -8.65
N ILE A 470 29.65 -12.31 -9.99
CA ILE A 470 28.47 -12.73 -10.76
C ILE A 470 28.05 -14.15 -10.36
N PRO A 471 28.89 -15.20 -10.52
CA PRO A 471 28.51 -16.53 -10.09
C PRO A 471 28.21 -16.59 -8.59
N PHE A 472 28.98 -15.88 -7.74
CA PHE A 472 28.68 -15.79 -6.32
C PHE A 472 27.26 -15.29 -6.03
N TYR A 473 26.84 -14.17 -6.63
CA TYR A 473 25.52 -13.57 -6.42
C TYR A 473 24.39 -14.52 -6.82
N TYR A 474 24.47 -15.09 -8.02
CA TYR A 474 23.41 -15.97 -8.52
C TYR A 474 23.36 -17.32 -7.79
N SER A 475 24.53 -17.88 -7.41
CA SER A 475 24.60 -19.06 -6.56
C SER A 475 24.03 -18.80 -5.17
N TRP A 476 24.33 -17.64 -4.57
CA TRP A 476 23.76 -17.20 -3.30
C TRP A 476 22.25 -17.00 -3.39
N ALA A 477 21.75 -16.39 -4.47
CA ALA A 477 20.33 -16.17 -4.70
C ALA A 477 19.55 -17.49 -4.91
N GLY A 478 20.22 -18.54 -5.37
CA GLY A 478 19.67 -19.90 -5.44
C GLY A 478 18.53 -20.09 -6.46
N PHE A 479 18.28 -19.10 -7.32
CA PHE A 479 17.24 -19.18 -8.35
C PHE A 479 17.74 -20.09 -9.50
N LYS A 480 17.15 -21.28 -9.66
CA LYS A 480 17.53 -22.31 -10.66
C LYS A 480 16.33 -23.18 -11.05
N ASP A 481 16.54 -24.16 -11.93
CA ASP A 481 15.50 -25.07 -12.46
C ASP A 481 14.44 -24.38 -13.34
N TYR A 482 14.80 -23.28 -14.01
CA TYR A 482 13.94 -22.56 -14.95
C TYR A 482 14.47 -22.66 -16.38
N ASN A 483 13.58 -22.91 -17.36
CA ASN A 483 13.93 -22.87 -18.78
C ASN A 483 14.07 -21.42 -19.30
N LEU A 484 15.02 -20.68 -18.71
CA LEU A 484 15.24 -19.26 -18.91
C LEU A 484 16.73 -18.97 -19.03
N VAL A 485 17.10 -18.19 -20.06
CA VAL A 485 18.43 -17.61 -20.20
C VAL A 485 18.28 -16.10 -20.20
N VAL A 486 19.05 -15.43 -19.35
CA VAL A 486 19.05 -13.97 -19.26
C VAL A 486 20.41 -13.42 -19.66
N ARG A 487 20.44 -12.50 -20.61
CA ARG A 487 21.61 -11.67 -20.89
C ARG A 487 21.52 -10.40 -20.06
N VAL A 488 22.53 -10.12 -19.26
CA VAL A 488 22.63 -8.90 -18.48
C VAL A 488 23.73 -8.04 -19.07
N ILE A 489 23.38 -6.81 -19.42
CA ILE A 489 24.28 -5.82 -19.99
C ILE A 489 24.35 -4.65 -19.03
N GLU A 490 25.54 -4.38 -18.49
CA GLU A 490 25.75 -3.19 -17.68
C GLU A 490 25.72 -1.92 -18.53
N THR A 491 24.93 -0.94 -18.09
CA THR A 491 24.73 0.33 -18.76
C THR A 491 24.96 1.50 -17.82
N LYS A 492 25.14 2.68 -18.40
CA LYS A 492 25.06 3.95 -17.67
C LYS A 492 23.61 4.26 -17.28
N ASP A 493 23.41 5.36 -16.55
CA ASP A 493 22.08 5.85 -16.14
C ASP A 493 21.12 6.13 -17.31
N ASP A 494 21.67 6.47 -18.48
CA ASP A 494 20.94 6.74 -19.73
C ASP A 494 20.65 5.46 -20.56
N PHE A 495 20.95 4.27 -20.02
CA PHE A 495 20.81 2.97 -20.69
C PHE A 495 21.71 2.75 -21.92
N GLU A 496 22.73 3.60 -22.10
CA GLU A 496 23.80 3.36 -23.06
C GLU A 496 24.83 2.36 -22.50
N PRO A 497 25.46 1.53 -23.35
CA PRO A 497 26.48 0.59 -22.91
C PRO A 497 27.57 1.26 -22.08
N LEU A 498 27.89 0.66 -20.93
CA LEU A 498 28.98 1.12 -20.08
C LEU A 498 30.31 0.63 -20.68
N PRO A 499 31.27 1.52 -21.03
CA PRO A 499 32.59 1.08 -21.47
C PRO A 499 33.29 0.25 -20.39
N GLY A 500 33.61 -1.01 -20.69
CA GLY A 500 34.17 -1.95 -19.70
C GLY A 500 33.15 -2.54 -18.71
N GLY A 501 31.85 -2.30 -18.94
CA GLY A 501 30.77 -2.97 -18.22
C GLY A 501 30.72 -4.47 -18.54
N TYR A 502 30.19 -5.25 -17.62
CA TYR A 502 29.94 -6.66 -17.83
C TYR A 502 28.78 -6.89 -18.80
N ASP A 503 28.99 -7.81 -19.74
CA ASP A 503 27.98 -8.39 -20.62
C ASP A 503 28.11 -9.91 -20.46
N TYR A 504 27.08 -10.52 -19.89
CA TYR A 504 27.11 -11.93 -19.51
C TYR A 504 25.74 -12.58 -19.65
N LEU A 505 25.76 -13.90 -19.83
CA LEU A 505 24.57 -14.74 -19.82
C LEU A 505 24.50 -15.50 -18.50
N VAL A 506 23.28 -15.71 -18.04
CA VAL A 506 22.93 -16.61 -16.93
C VAL A 506 21.91 -17.59 -17.46
N ASP A 507 22.25 -18.88 -17.44
CA ASP A 507 21.33 -19.96 -17.74
C ASP A 507 20.77 -20.50 -16.42
N PHE A 508 19.47 -20.32 -16.20
CA PHE A 508 18.80 -20.71 -14.97
C PHE A 508 18.38 -22.19 -14.94
N SER A 509 18.67 -22.97 -15.99
CA SER A 509 18.34 -24.40 -16.01
C SER A 509 19.27 -25.19 -15.09
N ASP A 510 20.56 -24.88 -15.12
CA ASP A 510 21.62 -25.48 -14.30
C ASP A 510 22.46 -24.44 -13.54
N LEU A 511 22.06 -23.17 -13.59
CA LEU A 511 22.74 -22.01 -12.98
C LEU A 511 24.18 -21.84 -13.50
N THR A 512 24.33 -21.82 -14.82
CA THR A 512 25.62 -21.63 -15.51
C THR A 512 25.75 -20.26 -16.18
N PHE A 513 26.98 -19.90 -16.57
CA PHE A 513 27.31 -18.60 -17.16
C PHE A 513 27.93 -18.77 -18.56
N PRO A 514 27.14 -19.19 -19.56
CA PRO A 514 27.69 -19.56 -20.86
C PRO A 514 28.20 -18.33 -21.64
N VAL A 515 29.24 -18.53 -22.46
CA VAL A 515 29.79 -17.46 -23.31
C VAL A 515 28.84 -17.10 -24.47
N LYS A 516 28.00 -18.05 -24.88
CA LYS A 516 27.04 -17.88 -25.99
C LYS A 516 25.69 -18.41 -25.58
N ARG A 517 24.63 -17.87 -26.19
CA ARG A 517 23.26 -18.35 -25.98
C ARG A 517 23.17 -19.84 -26.35
N PRO A 518 22.64 -20.70 -25.46
CA PRO A 518 22.46 -22.13 -25.73
C PRO A 518 21.61 -22.38 -26.99
N SER A 519 21.82 -23.50 -27.67
CA SER A 519 21.04 -23.88 -28.87
C SER A 519 19.71 -24.56 -28.55
N ARG A 520 19.52 -25.05 -27.32
CA ARG A 520 18.27 -25.68 -26.84
C ARG A 520 17.11 -24.67 -26.90
N GLU A 521 15.87 -25.15 -26.96
CA GLU A 521 14.70 -24.25 -26.85
C GLU A 521 14.57 -23.71 -25.42
N HIS A 522 14.45 -22.38 -25.28
CA HIS A 522 14.36 -21.69 -23.98
C HIS A 522 13.73 -20.31 -24.08
N SER A 523 13.18 -19.83 -22.96
CA SER A 523 12.83 -18.41 -22.80
C SER A 523 14.09 -17.57 -22.72
N TYR A 524 14.11 -16.41 -23.38
CA TYR A 524 15.27 -15.52 -23.41
C TYR A 524 14.88 -14.08 -23.10
N LEU A 525 15.66 -13.43 -22.23
CA LEU A 525 15.48 -12.04 -21.87
C LEU A 525 16.81 -11.29 -21.92
N GLU A 526 16.81 -10.08 -22.47
CA GLU A 526 17.92 -9.15 -22.34
C GLU A 526 17.54 -8.08 -21.31
N LEU A 527 18.39 -7.90 -20.30
CA LEU A 527 18.26 -6.91 -19.24
C LEU A 527 19.40 -5.89 -19.36
N LYS A 528 19.04 -4.61 -19.36
CA LYS A 528 20.00 -3.51 -19.19
C LYS A 528 20.05 -3.16 -17.71
N ASN A 529 21.19 -3.43 -17.07
CA ASN A 529 21.39 -3.16 -15.66
C ASN A 529 22.18 -1.86 -15.47
N ARG A 530 21.57 -0.86 -14.83
CA ARG A 530 22.24 0.43 -14.60
C ARG A 530 23.33 0.29 -13.54
N VAL A 531 24.47 0.89 -13.82
CA VAL A 531 25.63 0.97 -12.95
C VAL A 531 26.00 2.45 -12.84
N GLU A 532 26.02 3.01 -11.62
CA GLU A 532 26.20 4.46 -11.43
C GLU A 532 27.55 4.97 -11.96
N GLN A 533 27.54 6.19 -12.50
CA GLN A 533 28.61 6.77 -13.34
C GLN A 533 29.98 6.92 -12.65
N ASP A 534 30.04 6.99 -11.32
CA ASP A 534 31.30 7.08 -10.55
C ASP A 534 32.12 5.77 -10.55
N GLN A 535 31.63 4.74 -11.23
CA GLN A 535 32.25 3.40 -11.30
C GLN A 535 33.24 3.20 -12.47
N GLN A 536 33.93 4.25 -12.95
CA GLN A 536 35.08 4.07 -13.84
C GLN A 536 36.30 3.49 -13.06
N ARG A 537 36.17 2.28 -12.51
CA ARG A 537 37.28 1.53 -11.92
C ARG A 537 37.89 0.58 -12.96
N PRO A 538 39.21 0.36 -12.93
CA PRO A 538 39.83 -0.68 -13.74
C PRO A 538 39.31 -2.05 -13.29
N ARG A 539 38.57 -2.73 -14.18
CA ARG A 539 38.13 -4.12 -13.99
C ARG A 539 39.37 -5.00 -13.81
N ARG A 540 39.37 -5.85 -12.79
CA ARG A 540 40.53 -6.69 -12.45
C ARG A 540 40.31 -8.12 -12.93
N LEU A 541 41.39 -8.75 -13.35
CA LEU A 541 41.41 -10.21 -13.50
C LEU A 541 41.32 -10.82 -12.10
N SER A 542 40.56 -11.91 -11.98
CA SER A 542 40.45 -12.66 -10.74
C SER A 542 41.84 -13.01 -10.21
N PRO A 543 42.14 -12.80 -8.92
CA PRO A 543 43.33 -13.39 -8.31
C PRO A 543 43.22 -14.91 -8.49
N GLN A 544 44.31 -15.56 -8.93
CA GLN A 544 44.33 -17.02 -8.96
C GLN A 544 44.14 -17.52 -7.53
N VAL A 545 43.02 -18.22 -7.30
CA VAL A 545 42.71 -19.05 -6.13
C VAL A 545 42.55 -18.25 -4.82
N LEU A 546 41.29 -18.09 -4.40
CA LEU A 546 40.97 -18.15 -2.97
C LEU A 546 40.49 -19.57 -2.70
N GLU A 547 41.21 -20.28 -1.81
CA GLU A 547 40.79 -21.58 -1.29
C GLU A 547 39.36 -21.48 -0.72
N PRO A 548 38.56 -22.56 -0.78
CA PRO A 548 37.22 -22.56 -0.21
C PRO A 548 37.33 -22.26 1.29
N LEU A 549 36.72 -21.15 1.71
CA LEU A 549 36.43 -20.92 3.13
C LEU A 549 35.61 -22.10 3.64
N SER A 550 36.11 -22.73 4.70
CA SER A 550 35.58 -23.93 5.35
C SER A 550 34.06 -23.92 5.50
N ASP A 551 33.44 -25.09 5.37
CA ASP A 551 32.04 -25.43 5.69
C ASP A 551 31.70 -25.19 7.19
N GLN A 552 31.72 -23.94 7.61
CA GLN A 552 31.02 -23.50 8.81
C GLN A 552 30.14 -22.31 8.43
N PRO A 553 28.82 -22.36 8.74
CA PRO A 553 27.98 -21.19 8.57
C PRO A 553 28.58 -20.05 9.41
N PRO A 554 28.82 -18.86 8.85
CA PRO A 554 29.36 -17.77 9.64
C PRO A 554 28.35 -17.44 10.74
N ALA A 555 28.84 -17.42 11.98
CA ALA A 555 28.09 -16.86 13.09
C ALA A 555 27.66 -15.44 12.72
N ALA A 556 26.39 -15.14 13.00
CA ALA A 556 25.78 -13.85 12.73
C ALA A 556 26.44 -12.75 13.59
N GLU A 557 27.51 -12.14 13.10
CA GLU A 557 28.06 -10.90 13.67
C GLU A 557 28.19 -9.80 12.59
N THR A 558 27.24 -8.86 12.70
CA THR A 558 27.37 -7.41 12.48
C THR A 558 28.44 -6.90 11.49
N GLY A 559 28.01 -6.51 10.29
CA GLY A 559 28.80 -5.69 9.38
C GLY A 559 28.04 -5.26 8.13
N LEU A 560 27.58 -4.00 8.13
CA LEU A 560 27.22 -3.13 7.00
C LEU A 560 27.11 -3.80 5.61
N GLY A 561 25.91 -4.22 5.22
CA GLY A 561 25.54 -4.52 3.83
C GLY A 561 24.45 -3.55 3.34
N PRO A 562 24.39 -3.22 2.04
CA PRO A 562 23.30 -2.43 1.49
C PRO A 562 21.99 -3.20 1.66
N VAL A 563 21.00 -2.52 2.24
CA VAL A 563 19.66 -3.01 2.49
C VAL A 563 18.95 -3.18 1.14
N PHE A 564 18.97 -4.38 0.60
CA PHE A 564 17.98 -4.80 -0.40
C PHE A 564 16.69 -5.08 0.36
N GLY A 565 15.90 -4.02 0.55
CA GLY A 565 14.50 -4.16 0.95
C GLY A 565 13.80 -4.92 -0.16
N GLU A 566 13.08 -5.99 0.21
CA GLU A 566 12.16 -6.69 -0.67
C GLU A 566 11.34 -5.65 -1.44
N SER A 567 11.43 -5.72 -2.77
CA SER A 567 10.57 -4.97 -3.63
C SER A 567 9.12 -5.29 -3.26
N ALA A 568 8.31 -4.24 -3.15
CA ALA A 568 6.87 -4.38 -3.14
C ALA A 568 6.43 -5.06 -4.44
N ILE A 569 6.45 -6.40 -4.44
CA ILE A 569 5.63 -7.18 -5.34
C ILE A 569 4.21 -7.06 -4.78
N GLN A 570 3.58 -5.91 -5.04
CA GLN A 570 2.13 -5.87 -5.15
C GLN A 570 1.78 -6.86 -6.27
N ARG A 571 1.51 -8.10 -5.88
CA ARG A 571 0.92 -9.12 -6.77
C ARG A 571 -0.50 -8.63 -7.08
N VAL A 572 -0.63 -7.89 -8.18
CA VAL A 572 -1.91 -7.61 -8.83
C VAL A 572 -2.60 -8.92 -9.15
#